data_AF-A0A814H993-F1
#
_entry.id   AF-A0A814H993-F1
#
_cell.length_a   1.000
_cell.length_b   1.000
_cell.length_c   1.000
_cell.angle_alpha   90.00
_cell.angle_beta   90.00
_cell.angle_gamma   90.00
#
_symmetry.space_group_name_H-M   'P 1'
#
loop_
_entity.id
_entity.type
_entity.pdbx_description
1 polymer ?
#
loop_
_entity_poly.entity_id
_entity_poly.type
_entity_poly.pdbx_seq_one_letter_code
_entity_poly.pdbx_strand_id
1 'polypeptide(L)'
;MFIRFLLQLAIFWFSIHLFNYLVLRFQATKRSYLRLLRIRQNPKMCSINSAIEIDLTGQVCAESLGSTHYSGVGGQMDFMRGAALSQHGKPIIVLPSQTSKGISRIVNTLKEGAGVTTTRAHVHYVVTEYGVANLFGKNCQQRAKALIGIAHPDHREALECAAYKRFKNLY
;
A
#
# COMPACT_ATOMS: atom_id res chain seq x y z
N MET A 1 8.34 12.78 -19.61
CA MET A 1 7.51 13.80 -18.91
C MET A 1 6.00 13.50 -19.02
N PHE A 2 5.52 13.02 -20.17
CA PHE A 2 4.10 12.72 -20.44
C PHE A 2 3.52 11.51 -19.65
N ILE A 3 4.29 10.43 -19.46
CA ILE A 3 3.83 9.21 -18.73
C ILE A 3 3.67 9.45 -17.21
N ARG A 4 4.50 10.32 -16.62
CA ARG A 4 4.36 10.74 -15.21
C ARG A 4 3.10 11.54 -14.95
N PHE A 5 2.76 12.43 -15.89
CA PHE A 5 1.51 13.17 -15.86
C PHE A 5 0.34 12.22 -16.05
N LEU A 6 0.46 11.17 -16.88
CA LEU A 6 -0.55 10.13 -17.05
C LEU A 6 -0.69 9.15 -15.87
N LEU A 7 0.31 8.99 -14.99
CA LEU A 7 0.21 8.16 -13.77
C LEU A 7 -0.29 8.97 -12.56
N GLN A 8 0.10 10.24 -12.44
CA GLN A 8 -0.54 11.17 -11.50
C GLN A 8 -1.96 11.51 -11.94
N LEU A 9 -2.20 11.70 -13.23
CA LEU A 9 -3.54 11.72 -13.80
C LEU A 9 -4.16 10.35 -13.73
N ALA A 10 -3.52 9.19 -13.84
CA ALA A 10 -4.22 7.93 -13.61
C ALA A 10 -4.60 7.81 -12.13
N ILE A 11 -3.78 8.22 -11.17
CA ILE A 11 -4.17 8.25 -9.76
C ILE A 11 -5.28 9.29 -9.52
N PHE A 12 -5.28 10.42 -10.23
CA PHE A 12 -6.26 11.50 -10.12
C PHE A 12 -7.53 11.29 -10.97
N TRP A 13 -7.43 10.58 -12.09
CA TRP A 13 -8.44 10.26 -13.12
C TRP A 13 -9.04 8.89 -12.86
N PHE A 14 -8.29 7.93 -12.33
CA PHE A 14 -8.87 6.76 -11.65
C PHE A 14 -9.56 7.22 -10.36
N SER A 15 -9.08 8.26 -9.66
CA SER A 15 -9.86 8.92 -8.59
C SER A 15 -11.11 9.65 -9.13
N ILE A 16 -11.07 10.32 -10.29
CA ILE A 16 -12.20 11.09 -10.87
C ILE A 16 -13.21 10.23 -11.68
N HIS A 17 -12.80 9.15 -12.36
CA HIS A 17 -13.69 8.25 -13.12
C HIS A 17 -14.18 7.06 -12.29
N LEU A 18 -13.48 6.63 -11.24
CA LEU A 18 -14.17 5.91 -10.16
C LEU A 18 -15.09 6.84 -9.36
N PHE A 19 -14.94 8.15 -9.41
CA PHE A 19 -15.84 9.07 -8.69
C PHE A 19 -17.31 8.97 -9.15
N ASN A 20 -17.56 8.46 -10.36
CA ASN A 20 -18.91 8.22 -10.89
C ASN A 20 -19.40 6.77 -10.70
N TYR A 21 -18.56 5.81 -10.33
CA TYR A 21 -18.94 4.39 -10.17
C TYR A 21 -18.56 3.75 -8.83
N LEU A 22 -17.79 4.45 -8.00
CA LEU A 22 -17.46 4.10 -6.64
C LEU A 22 -17.96 5.23 -5.76
N VAL A 23 -18.77 4.88 -4.76
CA VAL A 23 -19.14 5.77 -3.67
C VAL A 23 -17.87 6.06 -2.85
N LEU A 24 -16.97 6.91 -3.35
CA LEU A 24 -16.08 7.71 -2.52
C LEU A 24 -16.93 8.83 -1.93
N ARG A 25 -17.77 8.49 -0.96
CA ARG A 25 -18.24 9.48 0.00
C ARG A 25 -17.01 9.93 0.77
N PHE A 26 -16.41 11.04 0.36
CA PHE A 26 -15.53 11.85 1.20
C PHE A 26 -16.36 12.37 2.38
N GLN A 27 -16.67 11.50 3.32
CA GLN A 27 -17.15 11.92 4.62
C GLN A 27 -15.94 12.41 5.39
N ALA A 28 -15.75 13.74 5.38
CA ALA A 28 -15.04 14.44 6.43
C ALA A 28 -15.78 14.18 7.76
N THR A 29 -15.62 12.98 8.31
CA THR A 29 -16.13 12.65 9.63
C THR A 29 -15.21 13.34 10.61
N LYS A 30 -15.72 14.34 11.35
CA LYS A 30 -15.06 14.92 12.53
C LYS A 30 -14.43 13.79 13.36
N ARG A 31 -13.25 14.02 13.96
CA ARG A 31 -12.55 13.08 14.88
C ARG A 31 -13.58 12.38 15.77
N SER A 32 -13.96 11.16 15.40
CA SER A 32 -14.99 10.39 16.08
C SER A 32 -14.53 8.95 16.10
N TYR A 33 -14.46 8.39 17.31
CA TYR A 33 -14.04 7.02 17.60
C TYR A 33 -14.87 5.93 16.88
N LEU A 34 -15.94 6.32 16.18
CA LEU A 34 -16.88 5.44 15.48
C LEU A 34 -16.62 5.32 13.97
N ARG A 35 -15.55 5.92 13.43
CA ARG A 35 -15.31 5.98 11.97
C ARG A 35 -15.23 4.59 11.33
N LEU A 36 -14.49 3.66 11.93
CA LEU A 36 -14.36 2.29 11.44
C LEU A 36 -15.71 1.55 11.40
N LEU A 37 -16.54 1.70 12.44
CA LEU A 37 -17.84 1.03 12.54
C LEU A 37 -18.81 1.53 11.47
N ARG A 38 -18.70 2.79 11.05
CA ARG A 38 -19.46 3.34 9.93
C ARG A 38 -18.92 2.86 8.58
N ILE A 39 -17.60 2.84 8.40
CA ILE A 39 -16.99 2.44 7.13
C ILE A 39 -17.37 0.99 6.80
N ARG A 40 -17.25 0.06 7.76
CA ARG A 40 -17.54 -1.37 7.53
C ARG A 40 -18.99 -1.67 7.11
N GLN A 41 -19.93 -0.80 7.45
CA GLN A 41 -21.35 -0.96 7.10
C GLN A 41 -21.62 -0.73 5.62
N ASN A 42 -20.71 -0.06 4.89
CA ASN A 42 -20.86 0.14 3.46
C ASN A 42 -20.39 -1.13 2.73
N PRO A 43 -21.25 -1.86 1.99
CA PRO A 43 -20.82 -3.02 1.22
C PRO A 43 -19.92 -2.60 0.04
N LYS A 44 -19.03 -3.49 -0.39
CA LYS A 44 -18.06 -3.27 -1.47
C LYS A 44 -17.15 -2.04 -1.24
N MET A 45 -16.90 -1.69 0.03
CA MET A 45 -16.09 -0.53 0.37
C MET A 45 -14.66 -0.71 -0.12
N CYS A 46 -14.21 0.14 -1.04
CA CYS A 46 -12.81 0.18 -1.44
C CYS A 46 -12.12 1.36 -0.78
N SER A 47 -10.99 1.08 -0.13
CA SER A 47 -10.08 2.10 0.40
C SER A 47 -8.83 2.09 -0.46
N ILE A 48 -8.43 3.25 -0.97
CA ILE A 48 -7.21 3.42 -1.76
C ILE A 48 -6.35 4.44 -1.04
N ASN A 49 -5.15 4.04 -0.60
CA ASN A 49 -4.19 4.92 0.07
C ASN A 49 -2.80 4.79 -0.54
N SER A 50 -2.03 5.86 -0.48
CA SER A 50 -0.65 5.89 -0.97
C SER A 50 0.33 5.40 0.10
N ALA A 51 1.46 4.85 -0.33
CA ALA A 51 2.59 4.54 0.56
C ALA A 51 3.86 5.21 0.06
N ILE A 52 4.77 5.58 0.95
CA ILE A 52 6.13 6.01 0.62
C ILE A 52 6.96 4.78 0.23
N GLU A 53 6.97 3.75 1.07
CA GLU A 53 7.65 2.48 0.82
C GLU A 53 6.91 1.33 1.50
N ILE A 54 7.13 0.12 0.98
CA ILE A 54 6.62 -1.12 1.55
C ILE A 54 7.74 -2.15 1.63
N ASP A 55 7.87 -2.82 2.77
CA ASP A 55 8.86 -3.88 2.94
C ASP A 55 8.38 -5.26 2.48
N LEU A 56 9.30 -6.21 2.30
CA LEU A 56 8.98 -7.56 1.83
C LEU A 56 8.04 -8.35 2.75
N THR A 57 7.83 -7.92 3.99
CA THR A 57 6.85 -8.52 4.90
C THR A 57 5.44 -7.91 4.73
N GLY A 58 5.35 -6.81 4.00
CA GLY A 58 4.12 -6.04 3.78
C GLY A 58 3.90 -4.92 4.80
N GLN A 59 4.92 -4.50 5.55
CA GLN A 59 4.79 -3.29 6.37
C GLN A 59 4.86 -2.06 5.48
N VAL A 60 3.96 -1.13 5.71
CA VAL A 60 3.82 0.08 4.90
C VAL A 60 4.22 1.29 5.72
N CYS A 61 5.12 2.09 5.18
CA CYS A 61 5.38 3.44 5.64
C CYS A 61 4.74 4.44 4.66
N ALA A 62 3.93 5.36 5.16
CA ALA A 62 3.29 6.40 4.35
C ALA A 62 3.64 7.83 4.81
N GLU A 63 4.40 7.99 5.89
CA GLU A 63 4.63 9.30 6.49
C GLU A 63 6.09 9.74 6.59
N SER A 64 7.05 8.81 6.64
CA SER A 64 8.46 9.13 6.78
C SER A 64 9.37 8.38 5.80
N LEU A 65 10.55 8.92 5.54
CA LEU A 65 11.68 8.17 4.99
C LEU A 65 12.77 8.17 6.05
N GLY A 66 13.00 7.00 6.65
CA GLY A 66 13.79 6.91 7.88
C GLY A 66 13.20 7.83 8.95
N SER A 67 14.06 8.59 9.64
CA SER A 67 13.67 9.53 10.69
C SER A 67 13.02 10.84 10.18
N THR A 68 12.98 11.09 8.87
CA THR A 68 12.43 12.33 8.31
C THR A 68 10.95 12.19 8.00
N HIS A 69 10.10 12.95 8.69
CA HIS A 69 8.65 13.01 8.45
C HIS A 69 8.30 13.96 7.30
N TYR A 70 7.44 13.50 6.40
CA TYR A 70 6.91 14.27 5.26
C TYR A 70 5.42 14.56 5.39
N SER A 71 4.69 13.71 6.12
CA SER A 71 3.26 13.85 6.38
C SER A 71 2.90 13.22 7.73
N GLY A 72 1.60 13.11 8.04
CA GLY A 72 1.11 12.32 9.17
C GLY A 72 0.21 11.18 8.73
N VAL A 73 0.08 10.14 9.56
CA VAL A 73 -0.78 8.95 9.36
C VAL A 73 -2.21 9.26 8.91
N GLY A 74 -2.80 10.34 9.42
CA GLY A 74 -4.19 10.71 9.14
C GLY A 74 -5.20 9.61 9.50
N GLY A 75 -6.22 9.42 8.67
CA GLY A 75 -7.27 8.41 8.83
C GLY A 75 -7.02 7.10 8.07
N GLN A 76 -5.83 6.91 7.47
CA GLN A 76 -5.54 5.78 6.59
C GLN A 76 -5.89 4.43 7.24
N MET A 77 -5.50 4.25 8.50
CA MET A 77 -5.74 3.00 9.22
C MET A 77 -7.23 2.71 9.44
N ASP A 78 -8.06 3.74 9.63
CA ASP A 78 -9.51 3.60 9.79
C ASP A 78 -10.15 3.03 8.52
N PHE A 79 -9.74 3.55 7.35
CA PHE A 79 -10.27 3.11 6.06
C PHE A 79 -9.71 1.75 5.65
N MET A 80 -8.44 1.47 5.92
CA MET A 80 -7.86 0.15 5.66
C MET A 80 -8.60 -0.94 6.46
N ARG A 81 -8.83 -0.73 7.76
CA ARG A 81 -9.59 -1.71 8.57
C ARG A 81 -11.08 -1.73 8.24
N GLY A 82 -11.68 -0.56 8.03
CA GLY A 82 -13.09 -0.46 7.67
C GLY A 82 -13.42 -1.18 6.36
N ALA A 83 -12.55 -1.03 5.35
CA ALA A 83 -12.69 -1.76 4.09
C ALA A 83 -12.39 -3.25 4.25
N ALA A 84 -11.42 -3.65 5.07
CA ALA A 84 -11.15 -5.07 5.36
C ALA A 84 -12.35 -5.79 6.00
N LEU A 85 -13.12 -5.08 6.83
CA LEU A 85 -14.29 -5.61 7.54
C LEU A 85 -15.61 -5.42 6.77
N SER A 86 -15.59 -4.71 5.64
CA SER A 86 -16.76 -4.53 4.78
C SER A 86 -17.02 -5.79 3.96
N GLN A 87 -18.29 -6.11 3.76
CA GLN A 87 -18.69 -7.21 2.88
C GLN A 87 -18.17 -6.95 1.45
N HIS A 88 -17.30 -7.83 0.95
CA HIS A 88 -16.58 -7.66 -0.33
C HIS A 88 -15.72 -6.39 -0.43
N GLY A 89 -15.29 -5.83 0.71
CA GLY A 89 -14.44 -4.64 0.74
C GLY A 89 -13.00 -4.92 0.29
N LYS A 90 -12.32 -3.87 -0.17
CA LYS A 90 -10.97 -3.92 -0.74
C LYS A 90 -10.09 -2.80 -0.17
N PRO A 91 -9.24 -3.08 0.82
CA PRO A 91 -8.22 -2.16 1.27
C PRO A 91 -6.99 -2.27 0.37
N ILE A 92 -6.65 -1.18 -0.31
CA ILE A 92 -5.67 -1.12 -1.40
C ILE A 92 -4.61 -0.06 -1.05
N ILE A 93 -3.35 -0.46 -1.12
CA ILE A 93 -2.19 0.42 -1.09
C ILE A 93 -1.67 0.60 -2.52
N VAL A 94 -1.45 1.85 -2.91
CA VAL A 94 -0.89 2.21 -4.23
C VAL A 94 0.45 2.90 -4.05
N LEU A 95 1.44 2.49 -4.84
CA LEU A 95 2.72 3.18 -4.94
C LEU A 95 3.39 2.90 -6.29
N PRO A 96 4.06 3.88 -6.90
CA PRO A 96 5.04 3.60 -7.95
C PRO A 96 6.08 2.58 -7.45
N SER A 97 6.55 1.69 -8.32
CA SER A 97 7.56 0.70 -7.95
C SER A 97 8.91 1.32 -7.60
N GLN A 98 9.20 2.51 -8.12
CA GLN A 98 10.42 3.29 -7.84
C GLN A 98 10.21 4.81 -7.88
N THR A 99 11.20 5.55 -7.39
CA THR A 99 11.24 7.03 -7.43
C THR A 99 11.70 7.56 -8.80
N SER A 100 11.71 8.89 -8.98
CA SER A 100 12.32 9.55 -10.17
C SER A 100 13.75 9.14 -10.45
N LYS A 101 14.47 8.81 -9.38
CA LYS A 101 15.91 8.60 -9.38
C LYS A 101 16.24 7.11 -9.50
N GLY A 102 15.27 6.26 -9.87
CA GLY A 102 15.45 4.82 -9.98
C GLY A 102 15.53 4.07 -8.65
N ILE A 103 15.22 4.71 -7.51
CA ILE A 103 15.28 4.04 -6.20
C ILE A 103 14.00 3.24 -5.98
N SER A 104 14.10 1.93 -5.71
CA SER A 104 12.95 1.07 -5.41
C SER A 104 12.14 1.57 -4.19
N ARG A 105 10.81 1.42 -4.28
CA ARG A 105 9.87 1.68 -3.17
C ARG A 105 9.29 0.39 -2.57
N ILE A 106 9.56 -0.75 -3.21
CA ILE A 106 9.48 -2.07 -2.59
C ILE A 106 10.87 -2.39 -2.07
N VAL A 107 11.01 -2.49 -0.76
CA VAL A 107 12.31 -2.57 -0.08
C VAL A 107 12.42 -3.87 0.69
N ASN A 108 13.66 -4.33 0.97
CA ASN A 108 13.84 -5.49 1.85
C ASN A 108 13.24 -5.20 3.23
N THR A 109 13.76 -4.18 3.90
CA THR A 109 13.30 -3.66 5.20
C THR A 109 13.00 -2.17 5.04
N LEU A 110 11.98 -1.68 5.76
CA LEU A 110 11.77 -0.24 5.88
C LEU A 110 13.06 0.43 6.38
N LYS A 111 13.32 1.66 5.94
CA LYS A 111 14.50 2.41 6.36
C LYS A 111 14.52 2.55 7.88
N GLU A 112 15.72 2.52 8.46
CA GLU A 112 15.88 2.72 9.90
C GLU A 112 15.27 4.07 10.32
N GLY A 113 14.44 4.04 11.37
CA GLY A 113 13.65 5.19 11.84
C GLY A 113 12.32 5.41 11.11
N ALA A 114 12.01 4.67 10.04
CA ALA A 114 10.73 4.81 9.34
C ALA A 114 9.56 4.26 10.19
N GLY A 115 8.48 5.05 10.27
CA GLY A 115 7.28 4.68 11.03
C GLY A 115 6.38 3.73 10.25
N VAL A 116 5.94 2.63 10.88
CA VAL A 116 4.95 1.73 10.28
C VAL A 116 3.56 2.37 10.38
N THR A 117 3.04 2.84 9.25
CA THR A 117 1.71 3.46 9.15
C THR A 117 0.61 2.41 8.99
N THR A 118 0.85 1.37 8.20
CA THR A 118 -0.07 0.22 8.08
C THR A 118 0.73 -1.04 8.32
N THR A 119 0.34 -1.78 9.35
CA THR A 119 1.05 -3.00 9.73
C THR A 119 0.79 -4.09 8.70
N ARG A 120 1.72 -5.05 8.64
CA ARG A 120 1.64 -6.21 7.72
C ARG A 120 0.33 -6.99 7.86
N ALA A 121 -0.31 -6.99 9.03
CA ALA A 121 -1.56 -7.69 9.28
C ALA A 121 -2.76 -7.06 8.56
N HIS A 122 -2.70 -5.77 8.22
CA HIS A 122 -3.83 -5.02 7.67
C HIS A 122 -3.72 -4.72 6.17
N VAL A 123 -2.57 -4.99 5.56
CA VAL A 123 -2.41 -4.80 4.11
C VAL A 123 -3.03 -6.00 3.37
N HIS A 124 -3.96 -5.73 2.44
CA HIS A 124 -4.51 -6.78 1.57
C HIS A 124 -3.96 -6.62 0.17
N TYR A 125 -4.28 -5.53 -0.52
CA TYR A 125 -3.84 -5.34 -1.89
C TYR A 125 -2.75 -4.26 -1.98
N VAL A 126 -1.75 -4.52 -2.81
CA VAL A 126 -0.69 -3.58 -3.17
C VAL A 126 -0.64 -3.46 -4.68
N VAL A 127 -0.58 -2.24 -5.20
CA VAL A 127 -0.61 -1.96 -6.63
C VAL A 127 0.55 -1.07 -7.01
N THR A 128 1.24 -1.46 -8.08
CA THR A 128 2.24 -0.65 -8.79
C THR A 128 1.87 -0.60 -10.27
N GLU A 129 2.66 0.11 -11.08
CA GLU A 129 2.58 0.10 -12.54
C GLU A 129 2.87 -1.28 -13.16
N TYR A 130 3.40 -2.25 -12.39
CA TYR A 130 3.69 -3.62 -12.85
C TYR A 130 2.63 -4.66 -12.46
N GLY A 131 1.60 -4.28 -11.69
CA GLY A 131 0.47 -5.16 -11.40
C GLY A 131 -0.04 -5.06 -9.96
N VAL A 132 -0.73 -6.12 -9.53
CA VAL A 132 -1.43 -6.20 -8.24
C VAL A 132 -0.95 -7.41 -7.44
N ALA A 133 -0.58 -7.19 -6.18
CA ALA A 133 -0.27 -8.24 -5.22
C ALA A 133 -1.34 -8.27 -4.11
N ASN A 134 -2.01 -9.42 -3.94
CA ASN A 134 -2.82 -9.70 -2.76
C ASN A 134 -1.94 -10.37 -1.69
N LEU A 135 -1.80 -9.78 -0.51
CA LEU A 135 -0.99 -10.23 0.62
C LEU A 135 -1.82 -10.86 1.75
N PHE A 136 -3.14 -10.79 1.67
CA PHE A 136 -4.03 -11.35 2.67
C PHE A 136 -3.90 -12.88 2.72
N GLY A 137 -3.79 -13.44 3.94
CA GLY A 137 -3.59 -14.87 4.15
C GLY A 137 -2.21 -15.43 3.74
N LYS A 138 -1.29 -14.60 3.24
CA LYS A 138 0.06 -15.05 2.83
C LYS A 138 1.08 -14.94 3.97
N ASN A 139 1.97 -15.93 4.04
CA ASN A 139 3.15 -15.88 4.92
C ASN A 139 4.23 -14.91 4.38
N CYS A 140 5.30 -14.66 5.13
CA CYS A 140 6.32 -13.68 4.73
C CYS A 140 7.02 -14.02 3.40
N GLN A 141 7.28 -15.30 3.11
CA GLN A 141 7.92 -15.71 1.84
C GLN A 141 6.97 -15.50 0.65
N GLN A 142 5.71 -15.90 0.79
CA GLN A 142 4.68 -15.72 -0.24
C GLN A 142 4.40 -14.23 -0.50
N ARG A 143 4.45 -13.39 0.55
CA ARG A 143 4.35 -11.93 0.44
C ARG A 143 5.52 -11.35 -0.32
N ALA A 144 6.75 -11.74 0.06
CA ALA A 144 7.96 -11.30 -0.63
C ALA A 144 7.89 -11.63 -2.13
N LYS A 145 7.56 -12.88 -2.48
CA LYS A 145 7.38 -13.30 -3.88
C LYS A 145 6.33 -12.47 -4.62
N ALA A 146 5.18 -12.22 -3.98
CA ALA A 146 4.11 -11.42 -4.58
C ALA A 146 4.52 -9.95 -4.80
N LEU A 147 5.20 -9.35 -3.83
CA LEU A 147 5.70 -7.96 -3.91
C LEU A 147 6.81 -7.82 -4.95
N ILE A 148 7.75 -8.77 -5.02
CA ILE A 148 8.80 -8.80 -6.05
C ILE A 148 8.18 -8.89 -7.45
N GLY A 149 7.12 -9.68 -7.62
CA GLY A 149 6.42 -9.81 -8.90
C GLY A 149 5.83 -8.49 -9.43
N ILE A 150 5.55 -7.52 -8.55
CA ILE A 150 5.07 -6.18 -8.89
C ILE A 150 6.15 -5.08 -8.69
N ALA A 151 7.40 -5.45 -8.43
CA ALA A 151 8.51 -4.50 -8.39
C ALA A 151 9.00 -4.16 -9.80
N HIS A 152 9.72 -3.04 -9.92
CA HIS A 152 10.44 -2.68 -11.14
C HIS A 152 11.40 -3.82 -11.53
N PRO A 153 11.47 -4.24 -12.81
CA PRO A 153 12.34 -5.32 -13.27
C PRO A 153 13.77 -5.22 -12.76
N ASP A 154 14.38 -4.03 -12.84
CA ASP A 154 15.76 -3.75 -12.41
C ASP A 154 16.03 -4.05 -10.93
N HIS A 155 15.00 -4.06 -10.06
CA HIS A 155 15.15 -4.28 -8.62
C HIS A 155 14.81 -5.71 -8.20
N ARG A 156 14.26 -6.54 -9.08
CA ARG A 156 13.74 -7.87 -8.72
C ARG A 156 14.83 -8.80 -8.23
N GLU A 157 15.94 -8.91 -8.96
CA GLU A 157 17.05 -9.80 -8.59
C GLU A 157 17.62 -9.45 -7.22
N ALA A 158 17.85 -8.16 -6.95
CA ALA A 158 18.34 -7.68 -5.67
C ALA A 158 17.35 -7.99 -4.52
N LEU A 159 16.05 -7.82 -4.77
CA LEU A 159 15.01 -8.14 -3.79
C LEU A 159 14.87 -9.65 -3.57
N GLU A 160 15.04 -10.48 -4.59
CA GLU A 160 15.05 -11.95 -4.49
C GLU A 160 16.23 -12.42 -3.65
N CYS A 161 17.42 -11.88 -3.91
CA CYS A 161 18.61 -12.16 -3.11
C CYS A 161 18.42 -11.77 -1.63
N ALA A 162 17.84 -10.59 -1.39
CA ALA A 162 17.55 -10.13 -0.03
C ALA A 162 16.48 -10.98 0.66
N ALA A 163 15.41 -11.34 -0.06
CA ALA A 163 14.34 -12.19 0.42
C ALA A 163 14.87 -13.59 0.80
N TYR A 164 15.70 -14.17 -0.06
CA TYR A 164 16.33 -15.46 0.20
C TYR A 164 17.17 -15.40 1.47
N LYS A 165 18.09 -14.44 1.60
CA LYS A 165 18.92 -14.27 2.81
C LYS A 165 18.09 -14.08 4.08
N ARG A 166 16.99 -13.32 3.99
CA ARG A 166 16.14 -13.00 5.14
C ARG A 166 15.25 -14.13 5.59
N PHE A 167 14.73 -14.93 4.66
CA PHE A 167 13.71 -15.95 4.94
C PHE A 167 14.21 -17.39 4.78
N LYS A 168 15.52 -17.59 4.55
CA LYS A 168 16.19 -18.90 4.40
C LYS A 168 15.89 -19.87 5.56
N ASN A 169 15.71 -19.35 6.78
CA ASN A 169 15.56 -20.15 8.00
C ASN A 169 14.10 -20.29 8.47
N LEU A 170 13.10 -19.96 7.64
CA LEU A 170 11.67 -20.15 7.97
C LEU A 170 11.16 -21.55 7.54
N TYR A 171 12.05 -22.54 7.56
CA TYR A 171 11.78 -23.95 7.27
C TYR A 171 12.02 -24.78 8.53
#